data_AF-A0A7S6VVB2-F1
#
_entry.id   AF-A0A7S6VVB2-F1
#
_cell.length_a   1.000
_cell.length_b   1.000
_cell.length_c   1.000
_cell.angle_alpha   90.00
_cell.angle_beta   90.00
_cell.angle_gamma   90.00
#
_symmetry.space_group_name_H-M   'P 1'
#
loop_
_entity.id
_entity.type
_entity.pdbx_description
1 polymer ?
#
loop_
_entity_poly.entity_id
_entity_poly.type
_entity_poly.pdbx_seq_one_letter_code
_entity_poly.pdbx_strand_id
1 'polypeptide(L)'
;MSLKEDYPVQSADLNTGLARLKQRQGKLTALTVLSCVVFIATGLSLFIQQDVVFHFLGLTQNIAQLHIPLSVDQNLQAYVEHPNYLMNLFSWFGWLLLKVVVSFIGAFFIVGFLKKFRFFLVRFQSFVLKFVAWIIAFVVLWSGLTYLQYDWQDNEQSAYEELVHYDRNIQQSHIFQYLQHSETAKPVQAYLLGQAALLHNPQDRDTATAYVTQLVQAERTDPHFLEYGFKPEQLWAMQHAVYAKAVTASTEKLQPRIENAQSWSALIQKVLMGISTLFLVLSIILYALTQRFKQRVIRIQRQIHLD
;
A
#
# COMPACT_ATOMS: atom_id res chain seq x y z
N MET A 1 15.00 41.21 42.94
CA MET A 1 14.19 42.35 42.49
C MET A 1 12.89 41.77 41.95
N SER A 2 11.81 41.91 42.71
CA SER A 2 10.51 41.31 42.41
C SER A 2 9.80 42.19 41.38
N LEU A 3 9.30 41.61 40.28
CA LEU A 3 8.63 42.31 39.17
C LEU A 3 7.32 43.03 39.57
N LYS A 4 6.94 42.97 40.85
CA LYS A 4 5.73 43.57 41.41
C LYS A 4 5.80 45.11 41.52
N GLU A 5 6.99 45.69 41.49
CA GLU A 5 7.16 47.14 41.65
C GLU A 5 7.12 47.92 40.33
N ASP A 6 7.37 47.31 39.17
CA ASP A 6 7.44 48.03 37.88
C ASP A 6 6.18 47.95 37.01
N TYR A 7 5.29 46.98 37.22
CA TYR A 7 4.04 46.87 36.45
C TYR A 7 2.90 46.26 37.28
N PRO A 8 1.86 47.03 37.67
CA PRO A 8 0.68 46.48 38.31
C PRO A 8 -0.22 45.81 37.25
N VAL A 9 0.23 44.69 36.68
CA VAL A 9 -0.62 43.87 35.82
C VAL A 9 -1.59 43.11 36.73
N GLN A 10 -2.89 43.39 36.62
CA GLN A 10 -3.91 42.63 37.33
C GLN A 10 -3.80 41.15 36.95
N SER A 11 -3.81 40.27 37.96
CA SER A 11 -3.73 38.82 37.78
C SER A 11 -4.81 38.26 36.83
N ALA A 12 -5.93 38.97 36.66
CA ALA A 12 -6.97 38.69 35.66
C ALA A 12 -6.49 38.82 34.20
N ASP A 13 -5.64 39.82 33.89
CA ASP A 13 -5.08 40.02 32.54
C ASP A 13 -4.01 38.97 32.19
N LEU A 14 -3.25 38.51 33.20
CA LEU A 14 -2.28 37.42 33.03
C LEU A 14 -2.97 36.09 32.72
N ASN A 15 -4.08 35.79 33.40
CA ASN A 15 -4.84 34.56 33.20
C ASN A 15 -5.59 34.54 31.85
N THR A 16 -6.19 35.66 31.43
CA THR A 16 -6.83 35.77 30.10
C THR A 16 -5.80 35.72 28.96
N GLY A 17 -4.62 36.34 29.15
CA GLY A 17 -3.48 36.22 28.24
C GLY A 17 -2.97 34.78 28.10
N LEU A 18 -2.84 34.05 29.21
CA LEU A 18 -2.43 32.65 29.21
C LEU A 18 -3.45 31.74 28.50
N ALA A 19 -4.75 31.97 28.71
CA ALA A 19 -5.81 31.22 28.05
C ALA A 19 -5.79 31.40 26.52
N ARG A 20 -5.64 32.64 26.02
CA ARG A 20 -5.47 32.91 24.58
C ARG A 20 -4.21 32.26 24.01
N LEU A 21 -3.12 32.23 24.78
CA LEU A 21 -1.85 31.64 24.35
C LEU A 21 -1.94 30.11 24.26
N LYS A 22 -2.62 29.45 25.21
CA LYS A 22 -2.95 28.01 25.15
C LYS A 22 -3.87 27.67 23.98
N GLN A 23 -4.87 28.50 23.69
CA GLN A 23 -5.75 28.31 22.53
C GLN A 23 -4.97 28.35 21.20
N ARG A 24 -4.05 29.33 21.05
CA ARG A 24 -3.18 29.44 19.87
C ARG A 24 -2.21 28.26 19.75
N GLN A 25 -1.64 27.80 20.87
CA GLN A 25 -0.80 26.60 20.91
C GLN A 25 -1.59 25.36 20.43
N GLY A 26 -2.83 25.19 20.86
CA GLY A 26 -3.69 24.09 20.42
C GLY A 26 -3.94 24.10 18.91
N LYS A 27 -4.28 25.28 18.34
CA LYS A 27 -4.46 25.44 16.90
C LYS A 27 -3.18 25.15 16.10
N LEU A 28 -2.02 25.62 16.58
CA LEU A 28 -0.72 25.33 16.00
C LEU A 28 -0.38 23.83 16.05
N THR A 29 -0.70 23.18 17.16
CA THR A 29 -0.49 21.73 17.31
C THR A 29 -1.37 20.96 16.33
N ALA A 30 -2.65 21.33 16.19
CA ALA A 30 -3.56 20.72 15.22
C ALA A 30 -3.09 20.91 13.77
N LEU A 31 -2.63 22.11 13.40
CA LEU A 31 -2.04 22.38 12.08
C LEU A 31 -0.77 21.57 11.84
N THR A 32 0.09 21.42 12.85
CA THR A 32 1.31 20.59 12.76
C THR A 32 0.94 19.14 12.49
N VAL A 33 -0.03 18.59 13.25
CA VAL A 33 -0.50 17.21 13.06
C VAL A 33 -1.13 17.03 11.67
N LEU A 34 -1.99 17.96 11.23
CA LEU A 34 -2.59 17.93 9.91
C LEU A 34 -1.52 17.91 8.81
N SER A 35 -0.51 18.79 8.91
CA SER A 35 0.60 18.86 7.95
C SER A 35 1.38 17.56 7.89
N CYS A 36 1.66 16.93 9.04
CA CYS A 36 2.33 15.63 9.09
C CYS A 36 1.47 14.53 8.46
N VAL A 37 0.16 14.52 8.72
CA VAL A 37 -0.76 13.54 8.13
C VAL A 37 -0.79 13.68 6.60
N VAL A 38 -0.89 14.90 6.09
CA VAL A 38 -0.86 15.16 4.64
C VAL A 38 0.49 14.76 4.05
N PHE A 39 1.61 15.06 4.72
CA PHE A 39 2.93 14.61 4.29
C PHE A 39 3.02 13.08 4.17
N ILE A 40 2.59 12.34 5.19
CA ILE A 40 2.59 10.87 5.20
C ILE A 40 1.66 10.33 4.12
N ALA A 41 0.44 10.85 4.01
CA ALA A 41 -0.51 10.43 2.99
C ALA A 41 0.03 10.63 1.57
N THR A 42 0.60 11.82 1.29
CA THR A 42 1.22 12.13 -0.01
C THR A 42 2.45 11.25 -0.26
N GLY A 43 3.25 10.99 0.78
CA GLY A 43 4.39 10.08 0.71
C GLY A 43 3.99 8.65 0.36
N LEU A 44 2.93 8.11 0.97
CA LEU A 44 2.37 6.81 0.62
C LEU A 44 1.82 6.78 -0.80
N SER A 45 1.13 7.85 -1.22
CA SER A 45 0.62 7.97 -2.58
C SER A 45 1.74 7.92 -3.63
N LEU A 46 2.92 8.48 -3.38
CA LEU A 46 4.06 8.42 -4.31
C LEU A 46 4.48 6.98 -4.65
N PHE A 47 4.31 6.02 -3.74
CA PHE A 47 4.66 4.62 -3.99
C PHE A 47 3.60 3.90 -4.83
N ILE A 48 2.33 4.25 -4.69
CA ILE A 48 1.20 3.50 -5.27
C ILE A 48 0.66 4.19 -6.55
N GLN A 49 0.98 5.46 -6.77
CA GLN A 49 0.42 6.28 -7.82
C GLN A 49 0.65 5.72 -9.23
N GLN A 50 1.81 5.13 -9.50
CA GLN A 50 2.10 4.57 -10.82
C GLN A 50 1.12 3.42 -11.13
N ASP A 51 0.94 2.47 -10.22
CA ASP A 51 0.02 1.36 -10.40
C ASP A 51 -1.44 1.83 -10.55
N VAL A 52 -1.84 2.86 -9.78
CA VAL A 52 -3.19 3.43 -9.86
C VAL A 52 -3.47 4.09 -11.21
N VAL A 53 -2.52 4.88 -11.74
CA VAL A 53 -2.70 5.58 -13.03
C VAL A 53 -2.79 4.58 -14.18
N PHE A 54 -1.91 3.58 -14.19
CA PHE A 54 -1.91 2.55 -15.21
C PHE A 54 -3.18 1.68 -15.14
N HIS A 55 -3.57 1.25 -13.94
CA HIS A 55 -4.79 0.47 -13.75
C HIS A 55 -6.07 1.25 -14.10
N PHE A 56 -6.15 2.53 -13.74
CA PHE A 56 -7.28 3.40 -14.09
C PHE A 56 -7.44 3.57 -15.62
N LEU A 57 -6.32 3.56 -16.34
CA LEU A 57 -6.31 3.61 -17.81
C LEU A 57 -6.45 2.23 -18.47
N GLY A 58 -6.59 1.16 -17.68
CA GLY A 58 -6.66 -0.22 -18.16
C GLY A 58 -5.35 -0.77 -18.72
N LEU A 59 -4.22 -0.10 -18.44
CA LEU A 59 -2.89 -0.44 -18.95
C LEU A 59 -2.09 -1.20 -17.91
N THR A 60 -1.22 -2.10 -18.36
CA THR A 60 -0.28 -2.82 -17.48
C THR A 60 1.12 -2.66 -18.03
N GLN A 61 2.05 -2.15 -17.22
CA GLN A 61 3.44 -1.93 -17.64
C GLN A 61 4.31 -3.19 -17.42
N ASN A 62 3.93 -4.01 -16.44
CA ASN A 62 4.57 -5.28 -16.11
C ASN A 62 3.51 -6.38 -16.10
N ILE A 63 3.91 -7.61 -16.42
CA ILE A 63 3.08 -8.79 -16.26
C ILE A 63 3.10 -9.13 -14.77
N ALA A 64 2.15 -8.60 -14.02
CA ALA A 64 1.98 -8.88 -12.60
C ALA A 64 1.05 -10.08 -12.35
N GLN A 65 0.23 -10.44 -13.34
CA GLN A 65 -0.70 -11.57 -13.29
C GLN A 65 -0.76 -12.30 -14.62
N LEU A 66 -0.98 -13.61 -14.53
CA LEU A 66 -1.32 -14.46 -15.65
C LEU A 66 -2.75 -14.13 -16.08
N HIS A 67 -2.93 -13.59 -17.28
CA HIS A 67 -4.25 -13.50 -17.90
C HIS A 67 -4.58 -14.77 -18.64
N ILE A 68 -5.71 -15.36 -18.26
CA ILE A 68 -6.28 -16.51 -18.93
C ILE A 68 -7.33 -16.01 -19.92
N PRO A 69 -7.11 -16.17 -21.23
CA PRO A 69 -8.09 -15.75 -22.23
C PRO A 69 -9.34 -16.64 -22.20
N LEU A 70 -10.48 -16.09 -22.63
CA LEU A 70 -11.79 -16.76 -22.64
C LEU A 70 -11.84 -18.00 -23.55
N SER A 71 -10.86 -18.15 -24.44
CA SER A 71 -10.70 -19.30 -25.35
C SER A 71 -10.19 -20.57 -24.64
N VAL A 72 -9.90 -20.49 -23.34
CA VAL A 72 -9.39 -21.60 -22.52
C VAL A 72 -10.54 -22.25 -21.74
N ASP A 73 -10.43 -23.56 -21.51
CA ASP A 73 -11.38 -24.40 -20.79
C ASP A 73 -11.79 -23.83 -19.41
N GLN A 74 -13.04 -24.11 -19.00
CA GLN A 74 -13.70 -23.59 -17.79
C GLN A 74 -12.94 -23.96 -16.50
N ASN A 75 -12.23 -25.09 -16.50
CA ASN A 75 -11.41 -25.52 -15.37
C ASN A 75 -10.23 -24.57 -15.11
N LEU A 76 -9.59 -24.02 -16.15
CA LEU A 76 -8.54 -23.00 -15.99
C LEU A 76 -9.14 -21.64 -15.63
N GLN A 77 -10.35 -21.32 -16.10
CA GLN A 77 -11.06 -20.11 -15.69
C GLN A 77 -11.46 -20.11 -14.21
N ALA A 78 -11.66 -21.29 -13.60
CA ALA A 78 -11.94 -21.40 -12.16
C ALA A 78 -10.76 -20.94 -11.27
N TYR A 79 -9.52 -20.93 -11.78
CA TYR A 79 -8.36 -20.37 -11.08
C TYR A 79 -8.25 -18.84 -11.21
N VAL A 80 -9.17 -18.19 -11.94
CA VAL A 80 -9.19 -16.75 -12.24
C VAL A 80 -10.14 -16.01 -11.32
N GLU A 81 -10.23 -16.37 -10.03
CA GLU A 81 -10.76 -15.40 -9.07
C GLU A 81 -9.81 -14.20 -9.07
N HIS A 82 -10.21 -13.18 -9.83
CA HIS A 82 -9.43 -11.98 -10.08
C HIS A 82 -8.90 -11.46 -8.74
N PRO A 83 -7.58 -11.48 -8.50
CA PRO A 83 -7.03 -10.81 -7.33
C PRO A 83 -7.18 -9.34 -7.66
N ASN A 84 -8.31 -8.77 -7.24
CA ASN A 84 -8.62 -7.36 -7.36
C ASN A 84 -7.60 -6.65 -6.50
N TYR A 85 -6.40 -6.32 -7.03
CA TYR A 85 -5.32 -5.76 -6.23
C TYR A 85 -5.75 -4.52 -5.47
N LEU A 86 -6.59 -3.67 -6.06
CA LEU A 86 -7.18 -2.56 -5.33
C LEU A 86 -8.02 -3.04 -4.16
N MET A 87 -8.86 -4.06 -4.34
CA MET A 87 -9.64 -4.64 -3.26
C MET A 87 -8.78 -5.36 -2.23
N ASN A 88 -7.69 -6.02 -2.65
CA ASN A 88 -6.73 -6.66 -1.76
C ASN A 88 -5.89 -5.62 -1.00
N LEU A 89 -5.57 -4.49 -1.63
CA LEU A 89 -4.90 -3.34 -1.01
C LEU A 89 -5.85 -2.64 -0.03
N PHE A 90 -7.12 -2.47 -0.39
CA PHE A 90 -8.17 -1.96 0.50
C PHE A 90 -8.46 -2.94 1.64
N SER A 91 -8.42 -4.25 1.38
CA SER A 91 -8.55 -5.30 2.39
C SER A 91 -7.37 -5.28 3.32
N TRP A 92 -6.14 -5.23 2.81
CA TRP A 92 -4.91 -5.10 3.58
C TRP A 92 -4.91 -3.82 4.44
N PHE A 93 -5.28 -2.69 3.83
CA PHE A 93 -5.39 -1.40 4.52
C PHE A 93 -6.51 -1.42 5.57
N GLY A 94 -7.65 -2.03 5.24
CA GLY A 94 -8.78 -2.24 6.13
C GLY A 94 -8.41 -3.12 7.32
N TRP A 95 -7.68 -4.21 7.09
CA TRP A 95 -7.13 -5.09 8.12
C TRP A 95 -6.10 -4.36 8.98
N LEU A 96 -5.22 -3.55 8.40
CA LEU A 96 -4.25 -2.75 9.15
C LEU A 96 -4.96 -1.73 10.03
N LEU A 97 -5.94 -1.01 9.49
CA LEU A 97 -6.76 -0.05 10.24
C LEU A 97 -7.53 -0.75 11.37
N LEU A 98 -8.15 -1.90 11.07
CA LEU A 98 -8.85 -2.71 12.06
C LEU A 98 -7.90 -3.20 13.16
N LYS A 99 -6.71 -3.70 12.83
CA LYS A 99 -5.67 -4.11 13.79
C LYS A 99 -5.27 -2.98 14.70
N VAL A 100 -5.02 -1.79 14.16
CA VAL A 100 -4.65 -0.62 14.96
C VAL A 100 -5.79 -0.24 15.90
N VAL A 101 -7.02 -0.12 15.39
CA VAL A 101 -8.18 0.30 16.20
C VAL A 101 -8.53 -0.73 17.28
N VAL A 102 -8.65 -2.01 16.91
CA VAL A 102 -9.02 -3.10 17.83
C VAL A 102 -7.92 -3.35 18.85
N SER A 103 -6.65 -3.39 18.46
CA SER A 103 -5.57 -3.63 19.41
C SER A 103 -5.38 -2.45 20.36
N PHE A 104 -5.48 -1.22 19.85
CA PHE A 104 -5.32 -0.01 20.66
C PHE A 104 -6.47 0.17 21.66
N ILE A 105 -7.72 0.15 21.18
CA ILE A 105 -8.92 0.32 22.03
C ILE A 105 -9.11 -0.92 22.92
N GLY A 106 -8.98 -2.12 22.36
CA GLY A 106 -9.13 -3.39 23.08
C GLY A 106 -8.14 -3.53 24.23
N ALA A 107 -6.89 -3.07 24.07
CA ALA A 107 -5.92 -3.09 25.16
C ALA A 107 -6.36 -2.22 26.36
N PHE A 108 -7.05 -1.09 26.15
CA PHE A 108 -7.62 -0.30 27.25
C PHE A 108 -8.73 -1.05 27.98
N PHE A 109 -9.62 -1.73 27.24
CA PHE A 109 -10.68 -2.54 27.83
C PHE A 109 -10.13 -3.72 28.62
N ILE A 110 -9.14 -4.43 28.06
CA ILE A 110 -8.48 -5.56 28.73
C ILE A 110 -7.83 -5.09 30.04
N VAL A 111 -7.04 -4.02 30.03
CA VAL A 111 -6.43 -3.48 31.26
C VAL A 111 -7.50 -2.99 32.25
N GLY A 112 -8.59 -2.39 31.75
CA GLY A 112 -9.74 -1.99 32.57
C GLY A 112 -10.45 -3.18 33.22
N PHE A 113 -10.60 -4.28 32.51
CA PHE A 113 -11.20 -5.52 33.00
C PHE A 113 -10.29 -6.24 33.99
N LEU A 114 -8.98 -6.34 33.69
CA LEU A 114 -8.02 -6.99 34.59
C LEU A 114 -7.99 -6.31 35.97
N LYS A 115 -8.18 -4.99 36.04
CA LYS A 115 -8.27 -4.27 37.33
C LYS A 115 -9.40 -4.75 38.25
N LYS A 116 -10.42 -5.47 37.75
CA LYS A 116 -11.49 -6.05 38.58
C LYS A 116 -11.03 -7.26 39.40
N PHE A 117 -9.94 -7.92 39.01
CA PHE A 117 -9.40 -9.05 39.75
C PHE A 117 -8.45 -8.58 40.86
N ARG A 118 -8.62 -9.10 42.08
CA ARG A 118 -7.82 -8.73 43.27
C ARG A 118 -6.30 -8.76 43.02
N PHE A 119 -5.82 -9.75 42.26
CA PHE A 119 -4.41 -9.90 41.92
C PHE A 119 -3.84 -8.70 41.14
N PHE A 120 -4.56 -8.26 40.11
CA PHE A 120 -4.14 -7.15 39.26
C PHE A 120 -4.46 -5.79 39.86
N LEU A 121 -5.46 -5.69 40.74
CA LEU A 121 -5.78 -4.47 41.48
C LEU A 121 -4.59 -4.02 42.36
N VAL A 122 -3.95 -4.96 43.07
CA VAL A 122 -2.78 -4.69 43.92
C VAL A 122 -1.53 -4.37 43.08
N ARG A 123 -1.29 -5.11 41.99
CA ARG A 123 -0.12 -4.88 41.11
C ARG A 123 -0.24 -3.64 40.23
N PHE A 124 -1.44 -3.23 39.83
CA PHE A 124 -1.67 -2.01 39.06
C PHE A 124 -1.76 -0.73 39.92
N GLN A 125 -0.97 -0.63 40.99
CA GLN A 125 -0.80 0.68 41.65
C GLN A 125 0.12 1.59 40.83
N SER A 126 1.21 1.05 40.28
CA SER A 126 2.16 1.82 39.47
C SER A 126 1.64 2.10 38.06
N PHE A 127 1.81 3.34 37.60
CA PHE A 127 1.52 3.75 36.22
C PHE A 127 2.33 2.92 35.20
N VAL A 128 3.60 2.63 35.52
CA VAL A 128 4.50 1.85 34.65
C VAL A 128 3.95 0.44 34.42
N LEU A 129 3.44 -0.23 35.46
CA LEU A 129 2.90 -1.59 35.33
C LEU A 129 1.61 -1.64 34.51
N LYS A 130 0.76 -0.60 34.62
CA LYS A 130 -0.43 -0.44 33.77
C LYS A 130 -0.03 -0.30 32.30
N PHE A 131 1.02 0.45 32.03
CA PHE A 131 1.53 0.68 30.69
C PHE A 131 2.13 -0.61 30.09
N VAL A 132 2.92 -1.36 30.86
CA VAL A 132 3.47 -2.65 30.42
C VAL A 132 2.35 -3.65 30.11
N ALA A 133 1.34 -3.77 30.98
CA ALA A 133 0.19 -4.64 30.70
C ALA A 133 -0.63 -4.21 29.48
N TRP A 134 -0.73 -2.90 29.23
CA TRP A 134 -1.34 -2.37 28.03
C TRP A 134 -0.56 -2.77 26.77
N ILE A 135 0.78 -2.68 26.79
CA ILE A 135 1.62 -3.16 25.68
C ILE A 135 1.42 -4.66 25.44
N ILE A 136 1.43 -5.47 26.49
CA ILE A 136 1.23 -6.93 26.35
C ILE A 136 -0.15 -7.22 25.75
N ALA A 137 -1.20 -6.58 26.24
CA ALA A 137 -2.55 -6.73 25.69
C ALA A 137 -2.64 -6.30 24.22
N PHE A 138 -1.95 -5.21 23.86
CA PHE A 138 -1.86 -4.74 22.49
C PHE A 138 -1.18 -5.76 21.59
N VAL A 139 -0.03 -6.32 21.99
CA VAL A 139 0.71 -7.32 21.23
C VAL A 139 -0.10 -8.60 21.05
N VAL A 140 -0.80 -9.06 22.10
CA VAL A 140 -1.65 -10.26 22.03
C VAL A 140 -2.82 -10.05 21.07
N LEU A 141 -3.52 -8.92 21.14
CA LEU A 141 -4.61 -8.60 20.22
C LEU A 141 -4.11 -8.47 18.78
N TRP A 142 -2.98 -7.80 18.58
CA TRP A 142 -2.37 -7.65 17.27
C TRP A 142 -1.99 -9.00 16.66
N SER A 143 -1.38 -9.88 17.46
CA SER A 143 -0.97 -11.21 17.04
C SER A 143 -2.19 -12.09 16.72
N GLY A 144 -3.24 -12.02 17.54
CA GLY A 144 -4.50 -12.73 17.30
C GLY A 144 -5.20 -12.29 16.01
N LEU A 145 -5.29 -10.98 15.74
CA LEU A 145 -5.82 -10.50 14.47
C LEU A 145 -4.90 -10.84 13.28
N THR A 146 -3.60 -10.95 13.50
CA THR A 146 -2.67 -11.36 12.43
C THR A 146 -2.87 -12.82 12.06
N TYR A 147 -3.12 -13.69 13.04
CA TYR A 147 -3.51 -15.07 12.78
C TYR A 147 -4.83 -15.17 12.01
N LEU A 148 -5.86 -14.44 12.44
CA LEU A 148 -7.15 -14.37 11.74
C LEU A 148 -7.03 -13.84 10.31
N GLN A 149 -6.19 -12.82 10.08
CA GLN A 149 -5.93 -12.33 8.74
C GLN A 149 -5.25 -13.39 7.87
N TYR A 150 -4.26 -14.09 8.43
CA TYR A 150 -3.52 -15.12 7.71
C TYR A 150 -4.44 -16.26 7.25
N ASP A 151 -5.26 -16.79 8.17
CA ASP A 151 -6.22 -17.87 7.89
C ASP A 151 -7.26 -17.49 6.83
N TRP A 152 -7.68 -16.22 6.80
CA TRP A 152 -8.61 -15.73 5.76
C TRP A 152 -7.93 -15.60 4.39
N GLN A 153 -6.66 -15.20 4.36
CA GLN A 153 -5.96 -14.85 3.12
C GLN A 153 -5.28 -16.04 2.43
N ASP A 154 -4.95 -17.11 3.17
CA ASP A 154 -4.29 -18.32 2.66
C ASP A 154 -5.14 -19.06 1.61
N ASN A 155 -6.47 -18.95 1.70
CA ASN A 155 -7.38 -19.76 0.87
C ASN A 155 -7.57 -19.24 -0.56
N GLU A 156 -7.40 -17.93 -0.80
CA GLU A 156 -7.57 -17.32 -2.15
C GLU A 156 -6.24 -17.22 -2.92
N GLN A 157 -5.13 -17.00 -2.23
CA GLN A 157 -3.84 -16.71 -2.87
C GLN A 157 -3.04 -17.99 -3.20
N SER A 158 -3.28 -19.08 -2.47
CA SER A 158 -2.57 -20.37 -2.63
C SER A 158 -2.86 -21.07 -3.95
N ALA A 159 -4.11 -21.08 -4.43
CA ALA A 159 -4.48 -21.79 -5.66
C ALA A 159 -3.83 -21.19 -6.93
N TYR A 160 -3.67 -19.85 -6.96
CA TYR A 160 -2.98 -19.16 -8.04
C TYR A 160 -1.47 -19.41 -8.00
N GLU A 161 -0.86 -19.31 -6.81
CA GLU A 161 0.56 -19.58 -6.64
C GLU A 161 0.87 -21.04 -7.01
N GLU A 162 0.09 -22.01 -6.56
CA GLU A 162 0.28 -23.43 -6.88
C GLU A 162 0.20 -23.72 -8.39
N LEU A 163 -0.67 -23.03 -9.13
CA LEU A 163 -0.83 -23.23 -10.58
C LEU A 163 0.43 -22.82 -11.37
N VAL A 164 1.06 -21.72 -10.98
CA VAL A 164 2.16 -21.08 -11.73
C VAL A 164 3.54 -21.37 -11.12
N HIS A 165 3.61 -21.83 -9.87
CA HIS A 165 4.87 -22.08 -9.16
C HIS A 165 5.65 -23.25 -9.74
N TYR A 166 6.98 -23.09 -9.81
CA TYR A 166 7.92 -24.14 -10.14
C TYR A 166 9.32 -23.82 -9.60
N ASP A 167 10.06 -24.83 -9.14
CA ASP A 167 11.38 -24.60 -8.53
C ASP A 167 12.51 -24.36 -9.54
N ARG A 168 12.48 -25.07 -10.69
CA ARG A 168 13.64 -25.11 -11.61
C ARG A 168 13.29 -24.86 -13.07
N ASN A 169 12.14 -25.32 -13.54
CA ASN A 169 11.77 -25.20 -14.95
C ASN A 169 10.25 -25.09 -15.07
N ILE A 170 9.78 -24.19 -15.93
CA ILE A 170 8.37 -24.00 -16.25
C ILE A 170 7.67 -25.30 -16.67
N GLN A 171 8.39 -26.28 -17.24
CA GLN A 171 7.85 -27.59 -17.59
C GLN A 171 7.34 -28.40 -16.39
N GLN A 172 7.78 -28.05 -15.18
CA GLN A 172 7.35 -28.68 -13.93
C GLN A 172 6.08 -28.05 -13.37
N SER A 173 5.73 -26.85 -13.83
CA SER A 173 4.55 -26.13 -13.34
C SER A 173 3.26 -26.88 -13.67
N HIS A 174 2.27 -26.76 -12.77
CA HIS A 174 0.95 -27.33 -12.99
C HIS A 174 0.30 -26.77 -14.26
N ILE A 175 0.50 -25.48 -14.57
CA ILE A 175 -0.01 -24.88 -15.80
C ILE A 175 0.59 -25.50 -17.07
N PHE A 176 1.89 -25.82 -17.09
CA PHE A 176 2.49 -26.47 -18.25
C PHE A 176 1.96 -27.87 -18.46
N GLN A 177 1.85 -28.66 -17.39
CA GLN A 177 1.31 -30.01 -17.45
C GLN A 177 -0.16 -29.98 -17.87
N TYR A 178 -0.95 -29.06 -17.34
CA TYR A 178 -2.35 -28.89 -17.73
C TYR A 178 -2.47 -28.55 -19.21
N LEU A 179 -1.69 -27.59 -19.69
CA LEU A 179 -1.78 -27.12 -21.08
C LEU A 179 -1.38 -28.18 -22.10
N GLN A 180 -0.43 -29.06 -21.76
CA GLN A 180 -0.05 -30.21 -22.60
C GLN A 180 -1.18 -31.22 -22.80
N HIS A 181 -2.02 -31.42 -21.79
CA HIS A 181 -3.13 -32.38 -21.84
C HIS A 181 -4.45 -31.76 -22.31
N SER A 182 -4.51 -30.43 -22.39
CA SER A 182 -5.68 -29.68 -22.87
C SER A 182 -5.68 -29.52 -24.39
N GLU A 183 -6.85 -29.54 -25.02
CA GLU A 183 -7.04 -29.17 -26.43
C GLU A 183 -7.00 -27.63 -26.64
N THR A 184 -5.96 -26.98 -26.12
CA THR A 184 -5.77 -25.52 -26.28
C THR A 184 -4.96 -25.21 -27.53
N ALA A 185 -5.32 -24.14 -28.23
CA ALA A 185 -4.58 -23.71 -29.41
C ALA A 185 -3.14 -23.31 -29.06
N LYS A 186 -2.18 -23.63 -29.94
CA LYS A 186 -0.74 -23.35 -29.71
C LYS A 186 -0.44 -21.87 -29.39
N PRO A 187 -1.07 -20.86 -30.04
CA PRO A 187 -0.88 -19.47 -29.67
C PRO A 187 -1.34 -19.16 -28.23
N VAL A 188 -2.43 -19.80 -27.79
CA VAL A 188 -2.96 -19.62 -26.42
C VAL A 188 -2.02 -20.24 -25.39
N GLN A 189 -1.45 -21.41 -25.69
CA GLN A 189 -0.43 -22.03 -24.83
C GLN A 189 0.82 -21.15 -24.71
N ALA A 190 1.31 -20.60 -25.83
CA ALA A 190 2.45 -19.69 -25.82
C ALA A 190 2.15 -18.40 -25.04
N TYR A 191 0.91 -17.91 -25.10
CA TYR A 191 0.46 -16.75 -24.33
C TYR A 191 0.52 -16.98 -22.83
N LEU A 192 0.00 -18.12 -22.37
CA LEU A 192 -0.04 -18.47 -20.95
C LEU A 192 1.36 -18.80 -20.40
N LEU A 193 2.12 -19.61 -21.11
CA LEU A 193 3.47 -20.02 -20.70
C LEU A 193 4.46 -18.86 -20.76
N GLY A 194 4.34 -17.97 -21.76
CA GLY A 194 5.16 -16.77 -21.84
C GLY A 194 4.91 -15.81 -20.67
N GLN A 195 3.65 -15.65 -20.23
CA GLN A 195 3.32 -14.87 -19.04
C GLN A 195 3.84 -15.53 -17.77
N ALA A 196 3.63 -16.84 -17.59
CA ALA A 196 4.12 -17.60 -16.44
C ALA A 196 5.66 -17.55 -16.31
N ALA A 197 6.39 -17.62 -17.43
CA ALA A 197 7.84 -17.47 -17.44
C ALA A 197 8.29 -16.06 -17.02
N LEU A 198 7.58 -15.02 -17.48
CA LEU A 198 7.90 -13.62 -17.14
C LEU A 198 7.53 -13.25 -15.70
N LEU A 199 6.62 -13.99 -15.06
CA LEU A 199 6.20 -13.79 -13.68
C LEU A 199 7.21 -14.34 -12.65
N HIS A 200 7.89 -15.44 -12.96
CA HIS A 200 8.60 -16.21 -11.95
C HIS A 200 10.05 -15.73 -11.72
N ASN A 201 10.87 -15.57 -12.76
CA ASN A 201 12.28 -15.18 -12.58
C ASN A 201 12.92 -14.56 -13.84
N PRO A 202 13.95 -13.70 -13.69
CA PRO A 202 14.74 -13.19 -14.81
C PRO A 202 15.58 -14.26 -15.50
N GLN A 203 15.77 -15.44 -14.89
CA GLN A 203 16.48 -16.58 -15.48
C GLN A 203 15.67 -17.31 -16.57
N ASP A 204 14.34 -17.21 -16.53
CA ASP A 204 13.45 -17.82 -17.53
C ASP A 204 13.19 -16.90 -18.73
N ARG A 205 13.97 -15.82 -18.86
CA ARG A 205 13.84 -14.85 -19.95
C ARG A 205 14.05 -15.47 -21.32
N ASP A 206 14.92 -16.47 -21.45
CA ASP A 206 15.14 -17.18 -22.72
C ASP A 206 13.92 -18.03 -23.10
N THR A 207 13.33 -18.72 -22.12
CA THR A 207 12.09 -19.49 -22.27
C THR A 207 10.91 -18.59 -22.62
N ALA A 208 10.78 -17.45 -21.93
CA ALA A 208 9.81 -16.41 -22.25
C ALA A 208 10.01 -15.85 -23.67
N THR A 209 11.26 -15.63 -24.09
CA THR A 209 11.59 -15.14 -25.43
C THR A 209 11.12 -16.11 -26.51
N ALA A 210 11.29 -17.42 -26.30
CA ALA A 210 10.82 -18.43 -27.24
C ALA A 210 9.29 -18.38 -27.41
N TYR A 211 8.53 -18.32 -26.31
CA TYR A 211 7.07 -18.24 -26.36
C TYR A 211 6.56 -16.91 -26.92
N VAL A 212 7.19 -15.79 -26.56
CA VAL A 212 6.84 -14.47 -27.12
C VAL A 212 7.14 -14.41 -28.61
N THR A 213 8.22 -15.05 -29.09
CA THR A 213 8.52 -15.14 -30.53
C THR A 213 7.43 -15.93 -31.26
N GLN A 214 6.96 -17.03 -30.69
CA GLN A 214 5.85 -17.82 -31.25
C GLN A 214 4.56 -17.01 -31.34
N LEU A 215 4.25 -16.17 -30.34
CA LEU A 215 3.10 -15.27 -30.36
C LEU A 215 3.20 -14.21 -31.46
N VAL A 216 4.36 -13.58 -31.60
CA VAL A 216 4.61 -12.59 -32.65
C VAL A 216 4.47 -13.21 -34.04
N GLN A 217 4.91 -14.45 -34.21
CA GLN A 217 4.75 -15.18 -35.46
C GLN A 217 3.27 -15.56 -35.70
N ALA A 218 2.59 -16.06 -34.67
CA ALA A 218 1.17 -16.40 -34.74
C ALA A 218 0.31 -15.18 -35.11
N GLU A 219 0.59 -13.99 -34.57
CA GLU A 219 -0.13 -12.76 -34.95
C GLU A 219 0.01 -12.43 -36.46
N ARG A 220 1.12 -12.82 -37.10
CA ARG A 220 1.37 -12.57 -38.52
C ARG A 220 0.80 -13.64 -39.44
N THR A 221 0.67 -14.87 -38.96
CA THR A 221 0.32 -16.03 -39.79
C THR A 221 -1.08 -16.59 -39.54
N ASP A 222 -1.63 -16.41 -38.34
CA ASP A 222 -2.88 -17.03 -37.93
C ASP A 222 -4.06 -16.04 -38.09
N PRO A 223 -5.04 -16.34 -38.98
CA PRO A 223 -6.21 -15.49 -39.16
C PRO A 223 -7.15 -15.47 -37.94
N HIS A 224 -7.11 -16.47 -37.05
CA HIS A 224 -7.96 -16.54 -35.85
C HIS A 224 -7.31 -15.90 -34.62
N PHE A 225 -6.14 -15.26 -34.77
CA PHE A 225 -5.37 -14.71 -33.66
C PHE A 225 -6.17 -13.73 -32.78
N LEU A 226 -7.05 -12.94 -33.39
CA LEU A 226 -7.90 -11.97 -32.70
C LEU A 226 -9.07 -12.63 -31.96
N GLU A 227 -9.49 -13.82 -32.37
CA GLU A 227 -10.62 -14.55 -31.79
C GLU A 227 -10.24 -15.23 -30.47
N TYR A 228 -8.95 -15.45 -30.22
CA TYR A 228 -8.46 -16.04 -28.99
C TYR A 228 -8.63 -15.14 -27.76
N GLY A 229 -8.93 -13.84 -27.93
CA GLY A 229 -9.22 -12.93 -26.82
C GLY A 229 -7.98 -12.44 -26.06
N PHE A 230 -6.82 -12.35 -26.71
CA PHE A 230 -5.60 -11.81 -26.10
C PHE A 230 -5.75 -10.32 -25.78
N LYS A 231 -5.24 -9.89 -24.63
CA LYS A 231 -5.22 -8.47 -24.26
C LYS A 231 -4.04 -7.76 -24.94
N PRO A 232 -4.29 -6.71 -25.74
CA PRO A 232 -3.22 -5.98 -26.42
C PRO A 232 -2.18 -5.39 -25.45
N GLU A 233 -2.61 -4.97 -24.26
CA GLU A 233 -1.77 -4.38 -23.23
C GLU A 233 -0.76 -5.38 -22.67
N GLN A 234 -1.16 -6.64 -22.55
CA GLN A 234 -0.29 -7.70 -22.05
C GLN A 234 0.63 -8.24 -23.13
N LEU A 235 0.15 -8.34 -24.38
CA LEU A 235 1.03 -8.59 -25.52
C LEU A 235 2.12 -7.51 -25.62
N TRP A 236 1.76 -6.24 -25.40
CA TRP A 236 2.73 -5.15 -25.34
C TRP A 236 3.71 -5.33 -24.19
N ALA A 237 3.23 -5.64 -22.97
CA ALA A 237 4.10 -5.86 -21.81
C ALA A 237 5.07 -7.03 -22.03
N MET A 238 4.61 -8.14 -22.63
CA MET A 238 5.44 -9.30 -23.01
C MET A 238 6.52 -8.93 -24.02
N GLN A 239 6.15 -8.22 -25.10
CA GLN A 239 7.09 -7.80 -26.13
C GLN A 239 8.09 -6.77 -25.61
N HIS A 240 7.65 -5.86 -24.74
CA HIS A 240 8.54 -4.87 -24.12
C HIS A 240 9.48 -5.53 -23.08
N ALA A 241 9.02 -6.54 -22.34
CA ALA A 241 9.87 -7.30 -21.42
C ALA A 241 10.98 -8.07 -22.16
N VAL A 242 10.68 -8.63 -23.33
CA VAL A 242 11.63 -9.43 -24.12
C VAL A 242 12.48 -8.56 -25.05
N TYR A 243 11.85 -7.77 -25.92
CA TYR A 243 12.50 -7.03 -27.01
C TYR A 243 12.73 -5.54 -26.71
N ALA A 244 12.27 -5.02 -25.57
CA ALA A 244 12.30 -3.59 -25.22
C ALA A 244 11.59 -2.66 -26.23
N LYS A 245 10.71 -3.22 -27.09
CA LYS A 245 9.93 -2.48 -28.08
C LYS A 245 8.67 -3.26 -28.46
N ALA A 246 7.66 -2.53 -28.94
CA ALA A 246 6.51 -3.14 -29.64
C ALA A 246 6.97 -3.65 -31.01
N VAL A 247 6.57 -4.87 -31.37
CA VAL A 247 7.00 -5.55 -32.62
C VAL A 247 5.80 -5.91 -33.50
N THR A 248 4.58 -5.81 -32.99
CA THR A 248 3.37 -6.22 -33.70
C THR A 248 2.38 -5.09 -33.92
N ALA A 249 1.53 -5.23 -34.93
CA ALA A 249 0.61 -4.17 -35.35
C ALA A 249 -0.46 -3.87 -34.28
N SER A 250 -0.83 -4.85 -33.45
CA SER A 250 -1.72 -4.63 -32.31
C SER A 250 -1.04 -3.80 -31.22
N THR A 251 0.22 -4.10 -30.88
CA THR A 251 0.97 -3.46 -29.79
C THR A 251 1.51 -2.08 -30.14
N GLU A 252 1.89 -1.84 -31.40
CA GLU A 252 2.38 -0.54 -31.89
C GLU A 252 1.29 0.54 -31.80
N LYS A 253 0.02 0.18 -31.99
CA LYS A 253 -1.12 1.09 -31.83
C LYS A 253 -1.35 1.54 -30.38
N LEU A 254 -0.86 0.79 -29.39
CA LEU A 254 -0.96 1.17 -27.97
C LEU A 254 0.20 2.04 -27.50
N GLN A 255 1.31 2.06 -28.23
CA GLN A 255 2.50 2.86 -27.91
C GLN A 255 2.16 4.31 -27.52
N PRO A 256 1.38 5.10 -28.31
CA PRO A 256 1.03 6.47 -27.93
C PRO A 256 0.13 6.54 -26.68
N ARG A 257 -0.72 5.54 -26.43
CA ARG A 257 -1.60 5.50 -25.26
C ARG A 257 -0.80 5.21 -23.98
N ILE A 258 0.23 4.38 -24.09
CA ILE A 258 1.13 4.01 -23.00
C ILE A 258 2.13 5.14 -22.70
N GLU A 259 2.66 5.81 -23.72
CA GLU A 259 3.50 7.00 -23.55
C GLU A 259 2.70 8.14 -22.89
N ASN A 260 1.44 8.32 -23.28
CA ASN A 260 0.54 9.24 -22.59
C ASN A 260 0.36 8.83 -21.12
N ALA A 261 0.09 7.56 -20.81
CA ALA A 261 -0.03 7.10 -19.43
C ALA A 261 1.25 7.31 -18.60
N GLN A 262 2.43 7.06 -19.20
CA GLN A 262 3.73 7.33 -18.57
C GLN A 262 3.92 8.82 -18.31
N SER A 263 3.58 9.69 -19.26
CA SER A 263 3.71 11.14 -19.07
C SER A 263 2.75 11.68 -18.00
N TRP A 264 1.52 11.18 -17.95
CA TRP A 264 0.56 11.47 -16.88
C TRP A 264 1.07 11.00 -15.52
N SER A 265 1.59 9.78 -15.45
CA SER A 265 2.19 9.24 -14.22
C SER A 265 3.39 10.10 -13.77
N ALA A 266 4.30 10.45 -14.67
CA ALA A 266 5.44 11.29 -14.37
C ALA A 266 5.03 12.71 -13.92
N LEU A 267 3.97 13.27 -14.49
CA LEU A 267 3.43 14.57 -14.09
C LEU A 267 2.84 14.50 -12.67
N ILE A 268 2.00 13.52 -12.39
CA ILE A 268 1.41 13.33 -11.06
C ILE A 268 2.51 13.07 -10.02
N GLN A 269 3.55 12.32 -10.38
CA GLN A 269 4.70 12.06 -9.50
C GLN A 269 5.43 13.34 -9.14
N LYS A 270 5.68 14.22 -10.12
CA LYS A 270 6.28 15.55 -9.87
C LYS A 270 5.40 16.42 -8.98
N VAL A 271 4.08 16.42 -9.20
CA VAL A 271 3.13 17.17 -8.37
C VAL A 271 3.12 16.65 -6.94
N LEU A 272 3.05 15.34 -6.74
CA LEU A 272 3.08 14.71 -5.43
C LEU A 272 4.42 14.94 -4.71
N MET A 273 5.56 14.91 -5.42
CA MET A 273 6.86 15.30 -4.85
C MET A 273 6.87 16.76 -4.41
N GLY A 274 6.30 17.66 -5.21
CA GLY A 274 6.18 19.08 -4.87
C GLY A 274 5.35 19.29 -3.60
N ILE A 275 4.18 18.65 -3.52
CA ILE A 275 3.30 18.69 -2.33
C ILE A 275 4.01 18.09 -1.13
N SER A 276 4.62 16.91 -1.26
CA SER A 276 5.34 16.23 -0.17
C SER A 276 6.47 17.11 0.39
N THR A 277 7.28 17.71 -0.49
CA THR A 277 8.38 18.62 -0.09
C THR A 277 7.84 19.85 0.64
N LEU A 278 6.76 20.45 0.13
CA LEU A 278 6.12 21.61 0.75
C LEU A 278 5.59 21.27 2.16
N PHE A 279 4.88 20.15 2.30
CA PHE A 279 4.34 19.72 3.58
C PHE A 279 5.42 19.24 4.56
N LEU A 280 6.55 18.71 4.09
CA LEU A 280 7.72 18.43 4.94
C LEU A 280 8.26 19.72 5.55
N VAL A 281 8.55 20.73 4.73
CA VAL A 281 9.07 22.03 5.18
C VAL A 281 8.08 22.71 6.12
N LEU A 282 6.79 22.72 5.77
CA LEU A 282 5.73 23.28 6.59
C LEU A 282 5.65 22.58 7.96
N SER A 283 5.75 21.25 7.98
CA SER A 283 5.73 20.46 9.23
C SER A 283 6.91 20.81 10.13
N ILE A 284 8.11 20.98 9.57
CA ILE A 284 9.31 21.39 10.33
C ILE A 284 9.11 22.77 10.96
N ILE A 285 8.63 23.74 10.19
CA ILE A 285 8.39 25.12 10.67
C ILE A 285 7.32 25.12 11.77
N LEU A 286 6.19 24.44 11.54
CA LEU A 286 5.08 24.38 12.50
C LEU A 286 5.49 23.63 13.78
N TYR A 287 6.30 22.58 13.67
CA TYR A 287 6.86 21.87 14.81
C TYR A 287 7.75 22.78 15.65
N ALA A 288 8.68 23.51 15.02
CA ALA A 288 9.55 24.45 15.71
C ALA A 288 8.76 25.57 16.41
N LEU A 289 7.73 26.11 15.75
CA LEU A 289 6.83 27.10 16.35
C LEU A 289 6.06 26.53 17.54
N THR A 290 5.48 25.34 17.39
CA THR A 290 4.74 24.65 18.45
C THR A 290 5.62 24.40 19.67
N GLN A 291 6.88 24.02 19.47
CA GLN A 291 7.84 23.79 20.57
C GLN A 291 8.19 25.09 21.29
N ARG A 292 8.44 26.19 20.56
CA ARG A 292 8.68 27.51 21.15
C ARG A 292 7.48 28.01 21.96
N PHE A 293 6.26 27.86 21.43
CA PHE A 293 5.03 28.23 22.15
C PHE A 293 4.81 27.37 23.39
N LYS A 294 5.02 26.05 23.30
CA LYS A 294 4.93 25.13 24.44
C LYS A 294 5.90 25.53 25.55
N GLN A 295 7.16 25.82 25.22
CA GLN A 295 8.15 26.29 26.19
C GLN A 295 7.77 27.63 26.82
N ARG A 296 7.20 28.57 26.04
CA ARG A 296 6.71 29.86 26.56
C ARG A 296 5.52 29.69 27.51
N VAL A 297 4.54 28.85 27.18
CA VAL A 297 3.41 28.54 28.07
C VAL A 297 3.90 27.96 29.39
N ILE A 298 4.83 27.00 29.35
CA ILE A 298 5.38 26.36 30.55
C ILE A 298 6.11 27.37 31.44
N ARG A 299 6.91 28.28 30.84
CA ARG A 299 7.61 29.33 31.60
C ARG A 299 6.65 30.29 32.30
N ILE A 300 5.67 30.81 31.57
CA ILE A 300 4.68 31.75 32.13
C ILE A 300 3.83 31.07 33.20
N GLN A 301 3.40 29.82 32.96
CA GLN A 301 2.62 29.07 33.93
C GLN A 301 3.40 28.78 35.22
N ARG A 302 4.71 28.49 35.15
CA ARG A 302 5.56 28.35 36.34
C ARG A 302 5.73 29.66 37.11
N GLN A 303 5.89 30.78 36.42
CA GLN A 303 6.01 32.10 37.07
C GLN A 303 4.73 32.51 37.80
N ILE A 304 3.55 32.22 37.23
CA ILE A 304 2.25 32.50 37.87
C ILE A 304 1.94 31.57 39.06
N HIS A 305 2.53 30.36 39.10
CA HIS A 305 2.34 29.40 40.22
C HIS A 305 3.40 29.49 41.33
N LEU A 306 4.49 30.22 41.09
CA LEU A 306 5.55 30.47 42.09
C LEU A 306 5.31 31.77 42.88
N ASP A 307 4.31 32.56 42.48
CA ASP A 307 3.73 33.69 43.23
C ASP A 307 2.47 33.25 43.98
#